data_AF-W4FAX1-F1
#
_entry.id   AF-W4FAX1-F1
#
_cell.length_a   1.000
_cell.length_b   1.000
_cell.length_c   1.000
_cell.angle_alpha   90.00
_cell.angle_beta   90.00
_cell.angle_gamma   90.00
#
_symmetry.space_group_name_H-M   'P 1'
#
loop_
_entity.id
_entity.type
_entity.pdbx_description
1 polymer ?
#
loop_
_entity_poly.entity_id
_entity_poly.type
_entity_poly.pdbx_seq_one_letter_code
_entity_poly.pdbx_strand_id
1 'polypeptide(L)'
;MATPTKVGKSANGTNELDAESVVLYAEVAAKSEYVASGGKQLKSKGWSDLLMRLGGRGNITKASQLQSRWKRLKEDYVDYKWLMLNFSEDGLVGVSEDTWGKLDKHPRSMPLLRFRERPFLHYDAIAEIV
;
A
#
# COMPACT_ATOMS: atom_id res chain seq x y z
N MET A 1 31.97 -24.13 -6.35
CA MET A 1 30.92 -24.07 -5.31
C MET A 1 30.16 -22.78 -5.50
N ALA A 2 28.92 -22.84 -5.98
CA ALA A 2 28.07 -21.67 -6.18
C ALA A 2 27.18 -21.50 -4.93
N THR A 3 27.31 -20.36 -4.26
CA THR A 3 26.45 -19.93 -3.17
C THR A 3 25.01 -19.82 -3.69
N PRO A 4 23.99 -20.35 -2.99
CA PRO A 4 22.62 -20.21 -3.45
C PRO A 4 22.20 -18.75 -3.30
N THR A 5 21.97 -18.06 -4.42
CA THR A 5 21.31 -16.76 -4.46
C THR A 5 19.97 -16.91 -3.76
N LYS A 6 19.85 -16.27 -2.59
CA LYS A 6 18.62 -16.19 -1.82
C LYS A 6 17.57 -15.59 -2.75
N VAL A 7 16.66 -16.43 -3.25
CA VAL A 7 15.48 -15.98 -4.01
C VAL A 7 14.76 -15.01 -3.09
N GLY A 8 14.96 -13.71 -3.33
CA GLY A 8 14.21 -12.68 -2.64
C GLY A 8 12.75 -13.01 -2.84
N LYS A 9 11.98 -13.07 -1.73
CA LYS A 9 10.51 -13.21 -1.77
C LYS A 9 10.01 -12.39 -2.97
N SER A 10 9.46 -13.10 -3.96
CA SER A 10 9.08 -12.49 -5.24
C SER A 10 8.26 -11.23 -4.97
N ALA A 11 8.77 -10.08 -5.42
CA ALA A 11 8.09 -8.80 -5.27
C ALA A 11 6.68 -8.84 -5.88
N ASN A 12 6.47 -9.66 -6.92
CA ASN A 12 5.16 -9.91 -7.52
C ASN A 12 4.12 -10.39 -6.51
N GLY A 13 4.48 -11.38 -5.67
CA GLY A 13 3.50 -11.95 -4.72
C GLY A 13 3.08 -10.99 -3.61
N THR A 14 3.87 -9.94 -3.33
CA THR A 14 3.47 -8.91 -2.36
C THR A 14 2.55 -7.87 -3.01
N ASN A 15 2.85 -7.46 -4.25
CA ASN A 15 2.07 -6.50 -5.02
C ASN A 15 0.69 -7.06 -5.41
N GLU A 16 0.62 -8.32 -5.83
CA GLU A 16 -0.65 -9.00 -6.12
C GLU A 16 -1.54 -9.05 -4.88
N LEU A 17 -0.96 -9.42 -3.74
CA LEU A 17 -1.69 -9.46 -2.47
C LEU A 17 -2.11 -8.06 -1.99
N ASP A 18 -1.32 -7.03 -2.27
CA ASP A 18 -1.69 -5.64 -2.00
C ASP A 18 -2.86 -5.19 -2.89
N ALA A 19 -2.84 -5.51 -4.19
CA ALA A 19 -3.95 -5.24 -5.11
C ALA A 19 -5.24 -5.92 -4.65
N GLU A 20 -5.18 -7.23 -4.36
CA GLU A 20 -6.31 -7.99 -3.82
C GLU A 20 -6.82 -7.39 -2.50
N SER A 21 -5.90 -6.96 -1.63
CA SER A 21 -6.26 -6.33 -0.34
C SER A 21 -7.02 -5.02 -0.53
N VAL A 22 -6.62 -4.18 -1.49
CA VAL A 22 -7.27 -2.90 -1.77
C VAL A 22 -8.66 -3.10 -2.35
N VAL A 23 -8.81 -3.97 -3.34
CA VAL A 23 -10.11 -4.27 -3.97
C VAL A 23 -11.09 -4.82 -2.94
N LEU A 24 -10.68 -5.83 -2.16
CA LEU A 24 -11.56 -6.40 -1.15
C LEU A 24 -11.84 -5.41 -0.01
N TYR A 25 -10.90 -4.53 0.33
CA TYR A 25 -11.18 -3.47 1.29
C TYR A 25 -12.29 -2.55 0.80
N ALA A 26 -12.25 -2.11 -0.46
CA ALA A 26 -13.29 -1.26 -1.06
C ALA A 26 -14.67 -1.94 -1.00
N GLU A 27 -14.76 -3.21 -1.39
CA GLU A 27 -16.02 -3.99 -1.33
C GLU A 27 -16.57 -4.10 0.09
N VAL A 28 -15.69 -4.34 1.07
CA VAL A 28 -16.07 -4.46 2.48
C VAL A 28 -16.48 -3.08 3.03
N ALA A 29 -15.81 -2.01 2.62
CA ALA A 29 -16.11 -0.63 3.00
C ALA A 29 -17.42 -0.12 2.37
N ALA A 30 -17.86 -0.66 1.24
CA ALA A 30 -19.16 -0.34 0.65
C ALA A 30 -20.34 -0.78 1.54
N LYS A 31 -20.13 -1.71 2.49
CA LYS A 31 -21.13 -2.16 3.44
C LYS A 31 -21.15 -1.24 4.67
N SER A 32 -22.16 -0.37 4.78
CA SER A 32 -22.26 0.62 5.87
C SER A 32 -22.18 0.02 7.28
N GLU A 33 -22.73 -1.19 7.48
CA GLU A 33 -22.62 -1.93 8.75
C GLU A 33 -21.19 -2.29 9.15
N TYR A 34 -20.27 -2.37 8.18
CA TYR A 34 -18.88 -2.77 8.36
C TYR A 34 -17.94 -1.58 8.56
N VAL A 35 -18.42 -0.35 8.38
CA VAL A 35 -17.62 0.88 8.51
C VAL A 35 -17.91 1.57 9.83
N ALA A 36 -16.87 2.13 10.45
CA ALA A 36 -16.99 2.94 11.65
C ALA A 36 -17.75 4.25 11.36
N SER A 37 -18.42 4.80 12.37
CA SER A 37 -19.06 6.11 12.27
C SER A 37 -18.01 7.15 11.85
N GLY A 38 -18.16 7.74 10.66
CA GLY A 38 -17.18 8.63 10.05
C GLY A 38 -16.45 8.07 8.82
N GLY A 39 -16.74 6.85 8.36
CA GLY A 39 -16.40 6.38 7.01
C GLY A 39 -14.95 5.91 6.78
N LYS A 40 -14.01 6.35 7.62
CA LYS A 40 -12.56 6.25 7.33
C LYS A 40 -11.90 4.91 7.67
N GLN A 41 -12.61 4.01 8.37
CA GLN A 41 -12.07 2.73 8.83
C GLN A 41 -13.14 1.64 8.95
N LEU A 42 -12.76 0.39 8.74
CA LEU A 42 -13.60 -0.77 9.02
C LEU A 42 -13.72 -1.02 10.53
N LYS A 43 -14.90 -1.47 10.95
CA LYS A 43 -15.16 -2.09 12.25
C LYS A 43 -14.55 -3.49 12.30
N SER A 44 -14.49 -4.08 13.50
CA SER A 44 -14.05 -5.47 13.71
C SER A 44 -14.73 -6.46 12.75
N LYS A 45 -16.05 -6.32 12.54
CA LYS A 45 -16.83 -7.16 11.60
C LYS A 45 -16.28 -7.09 10.16
N GLY A 46 -15.97 -5.89 9.67
CA GLY A 46 -15.39 -5.70 8.34
C GLY A 46 -13.97 -6.28 8.23
N TRP A 47 -13.14 -6.10 9.24
CA TRP A 47 -11.80 -6.72 9.27
C TRP A 47 -11.84 -8.25 9.31
N SER A 48 -12.81 -8.82 10.03
CA SER A 48 -13.03 -10.27 10.05
C SER A 48 -13.52 -10.80 8.70
N ASP A 49 -14.43 -10.08 8.03
CA ASP A 49 -14.88 -10.42 6.67
C ASP A 49 -13.71 -10.42 5.68
N LEU A 50 -12.87 -9.40 5.72
CA LEU A 50 -11.65 -9.30 4.92
C LEU A 50 -10.67 -10.45 5.23
N LEU A 51 -10.51 -10.81 6.50
CA LEU A 51 -9.68 -11.95 6.91
C LEU A 51 -10.24 -13.29 6.41
N MET A 52 -11.55 -13.50 6.39
CA MET A 52 -12.13 -14.73 5.85
C MET A 52 -11.86 -14.88 4.35
N ARG A 53 -11.81 -13.76 3.60
CA ARG A 53 -11.58 -13.77 2.15
C ARG A 53 -10.09 -13.88 1.78
N LEU A 54 -9.20 -13.26 2.56
CA LEU A 54 -7.75 -13.24 2.31
C LEU A 54 -6.95 -14.24 3.15
N GLY A 55 -7.58 -14.87 4.14
CA GLY A 55 -6.95 -15.80 5.06
C GLY A 55 -6.27 -16.95 4.32
N GLY A 56 -5.04 -17.27 4.73
CA GLY A 56 -4.22 -18.30 4.06
C GLY A 56 -3.43 -17.80 2.85
N ARG A 57 -3.76 -16.63 2.27
CA ARG A 57 -2.91 -15.98 1.26
C ARG A 57 -1.75 -15.26 1.93
N GLY A 58 -0.54 -15.46 1.41
CA GLY A 58 0.66 -14.75 1.86
C GLY A 58 0.93 -14.83 3.38
N ASN A 59 0.47 -15.90 4.04
CA ASN A 59 0.57 -16.08 5.50
C ASN A 59 -0.22 -15.06 6.34
N ILE A 60 -1.31 -14.51 5.80
CA ILE A 60 -2.28 -13.72 6.55
C ILE A 60 -3.14 -14.67 7.38
N THR A 61 -3.05 -14.54 8.70
CA THR A 61 -3.78 -15.35 9.68
C THR A 61 -4.56 -14.50 10.68
N LYS A 62 -4.28 -13.19 10.76
CA LYS A 62 -4.89 -12.28 11.74
C LYS A 62 -5.35 -10.99 11.09
N ALA A 63 -6.49 -10.47 11.56
CA ALA A 63 -7.01 -9.16 11.16
C ALA A 63 -6.03 -8.01 11.43
N SER A 64 -5.20 -8.10 12.48
CA SER A 64 -4.17 -7.10 12.76
C SER A 64 -3.09 -7.01 11.68
N GLN A 65 -2.79 -8.11 10.97
CA GLN A 65 -1.86 -8.08 9.83
C GLN A 65 -2.47 -7.29 8.65
N LEU A 66 -3.77 -7.47 8.41
CA LEU A 66 -4.50 -6.71 7.39
C LEU A 66 -4.61 -5.23 7.75
N GLN A 67 -4.86 -4.90 9.02
CA GLN A 67 -4.87 -3.53 9.51
C GLN A 67 -3.53 -2.83 9.31
N SER A 68 -2.43 -3.49 9.68
CA SER A 68 -1.08 -2.97 9.47
C SER A 68 -0.76 -2.81 7.98
N ARG A 69 -1.16 -3.77 7.13
CA ARG A 69 -1.00 -3.66 5.67
C ARG A 69 -1.78 -2.48 5.10
N TRP A 70 -3.05 -2.31 5.49
CA TRP A 70 -3.88 -1.17 5.08
C TRP A 70 -3.31 0.17 5.54
N LYS A 71 -2.80 0.23 6.78
CA LYS A 71 -2.11 1.42 7.28
C LYS A 71 -0.92 1.79 6.41
N ARG A 72 -0.06 0.82 6.08
CA ARG A 72 1.08 1.02 5.18
C ARG A 72 0.63 1.50 3.81
N LEU A 73 -0.37 0.85 3.20
CA LEU A 73 -0.89 1.25 1.89
C LEU A 73 -1.44 2.68 1.86
N LYS A 74 -2.09 3.13 2.94
CA LYS A 74 -2.53 4.53 3.06
C LYS A 74 -1.37 5.51 3.22
N GLU A 75 -0.34 5.15 3.99
CA GLU A 75 0.88 5.96 4.11
C GLU A 75 1.58 6.07 2.74
N ASP A 76 1.70 4.95 2.02
CA ASP A 76 2.24 4.90 0.66
C ASP A 76 1.42 5.77 -0.31
N TYR A 77 0.09 5.71 -0.23
CA TYR A 77 -0.79 6.59 -1.01
C TYR A 77 -0.56 8.07 -0.70
N VAL A 78 -0.45 8.46 0.57
CA VAL A 78 -0.22 9.87 0.95
C VAL A 78 1.14 10.35 0.44
N ASP A 79 2.18 9.54 0.61
CA ASP A 79 3.53 9.85 0.12
C ASP A 79 3.56 9.97 -1.41
N TYR A 80 2.94 9.02 -2.10
CA TYR A 80 2.88 9.00 -3.56
C TYR A 80 2.03 10.15 -4.11
N LYS A 81 0.88 10.45 -3.49
CA LYS A 81 0.05 11.62 -3.84
C LYS A 81 0.83 12.91 -3.71
N TRP A 82 1.56 13.08 -2.61
CA TRP A 82 2.41 14.25 -2.39
C TRP A 82 3.48 14.36 -3.47
N LEU A 83 4.13 13.25 -3.83
CA LEU A 83 5.09 13.21 -4.92
C LEU A 83 4.46 13.63 -6.26
N MET A 84 3.33 13.03 -6.63
CA MET A 84 2.64 13.34 -7.88
C MET A 84 2.21 14.81 -7.96
N LEU A 85 1.81 15.43 -6.84
CA LEU A 85 1.46 16.85 -6.79
C LEU A 85 2.68 17.77 -6.97
N ASN A 86 3.83 17.41 -6.38
CA ASN A 86 5.05 18.25 -6.43
C ASN A 86 5.84 18.11 -7.73
N PHE A 87 5.66 17.01 -8.48
CA PHE A 87 6.40 16.70 -9.71
C PHE A 87 5.46 16.50 -10.92
N SER A 88 4.29 17.14 -10.91
CA SER A 88 3.13 16.84 -11.77
C SER A 88 3.30 17.10 -13.28
N GLU A 89 4.33 17.83 -13.74
CA GLU A 89 4.47 18.15 -15.17
C GLU A 89 5.14 17.02 -16.00
N ASP A 90 6.13 16.32 -15.45
CA ASP A 90 6.81 15.17 -16.10
C ASP A 90 6.65 13.85 -15.32
N GLY A 91 5.87 13.89 -14.23
CA GLY A 91 5.78 12.80 -13.25
C GLY A 91 7.09 12.59 -12.49
N LEU A 92 7.35 11.37 -12.03
CA LEU A 92 8.62 11.02 -11.36
C LEU A 92 9.78 10.81 -12.34
N VAL A 93 9.52 10.91 -13.64
CA VAL A 93 10.52 10.73 -14.69
C VAL A 93 11.37 12.00 -14.75
N GLY A 94 12.70 11.86 -14.63
CA GLY A 94 13.63 13.01 -14.68
C GLY A 94 13.97 13.64 -13.33
N VAL A 95 13.40 13.17 -12.21
CA VAL A 95 13.83 13.60 -10.87
C VAL A 95 15.27 13.13 -10.60
N SER A 96 16.18 14.08 -10.34
CA SER A 96 17.60 13.80 -10.13
C SER A 96 17.88 13.02 -8.84
N GLU A 97 19.00 12.29 -8.79
CA GLU A 97 19.48 11.59 -7.57
C GLU A 97 19.58 12.54 -6.37
N ASP A 98 20.11 13.75 -6.59
CA ASP A 98 20.24 14.77 -5.55
C ASP A 98 18.88 15.20 -5.00
N THR A 99 17.86 15.23 -5.85
CA THR A 99 16.50 15.56 -5.45
C THR A 99 15.90 14.44 -4.62
N TRP A 100 16.01 13.18 -5.06
CA TRP A 100 15.61 12.03 -4.26
C TRP A 100 16.33 11.96 -2.91
N GLY A 101 17.63 12.20 -2.89
CA GLY A 101 18.44 12.22 -1.67
C GLY A 101 18.06 13.35 -0.70
N LYS A 102 17.46 14.45 -1.18
CA LYS A 102 16.87 15.50 -0.33
C LYS A 102 15.48 15.10 0.17
N LEU A 103 14.67 14.50 -0.69
CA LEU A 103 13.32 14.03 -0.35
C LEU A 103 13.34 12.99 0.77
N ASP A 104 14.32 12.09 0.76
CA ASP A 104 14.48 11.04 1.78
C ASP A 104 15.06 11.54 3.11
N LYS A 105 15.60 12.76 3.16
CA LYS A 105 16.03 13.38 4.43
C LYS A 105 14.87 13.92 5.26
N HIS A 106 13.67 14.02 4.69
CA HIS A 106 12.48 14.36 5.47
C HIS A 106 12.07 13.19 6.38
N PRO A 107 11.64 13.46 7.62
CA PRO A 107 11.25 12.42 8.56
C PRO A 107 9.92 11.77 8.13
N ARG A 108 10.00 10.78 7.24
CA ARG A 108 8.91 9.88 6.86
C ARG A 108 9.18 8.48 7.39
N SER A 109 8.14 7.65 7.51
CA SER A 109 8.29 6.27 7.99
C SER A 109 9.11 5.41 7.01
N MET A 110 9.09 5.74 5.72
CA MET A 110 9.76 4.99 4.65
C MET A 110 10.38 5.94 3.60
N PRO A 111 11.55 5.61 3.01
CA PRO A 111 12.19 6.40 1.96
C PRO A 111 11.35 6.48 0.69
N LEU A 112 11.12 7.67 0.15
CA LEU A 112 10.34 7.92 -1.05
C LEU A 112 10.99 7.37 -2.32
N LEU A 113 12.32 7.21 -2.32
CA LEU A 113 13.06 6.62 -3.45
C LEU A 113 12.48 5.26 -3.89
N ARG A 114 11.80 4.52 -3.00
CA ARG A 114 11.09 3.27 -3.33
C ARG A 114 10.12 3.41 -4.51
N PHE A 115 9.51 4.58 -4.68
CA PHE A 115 8.53 4.85 -5.74
C PHE A 115 9.15 5.12 -7.10
N ARG A 116 10.46 5.38 -7.15
CA ARG A 116 11.18 5.61 -8.40
C ARG A 116 11.24 4.33 -9.24
N GLU A 117 11.62 3.22 -8.62
CA GLU A 117 11.74 1.93 -9.32
C GLU A 117 10.39 1.20 -9.40
N ARG A 118 9.49 1.49 -8.48
CA ARG A 118 8.19 0.83 -8.35
C ARG A 118 7.10 1.86 -8.10
N PRO A 119 6.45 2.37 -9.17
CA PRO A 119 5.31 3.24 -9.03
C PRO A 119 4.25 2.62 -8.12
N PHE A 120 3.53 3.45 -7.36
CA PHE A 120 2.49 2.96 -6.47
C PHE A 120 1.26 2.52 -7.28
N LEU A 121 1.18 1.23 -7.58
CA LEU A 121 0.18 0.64 -8.49
C LEU A 121 -1.27 0.72 -7.97
N HIS A 122 -1.47 1.05 -6.70
CA HIS A 122 -2.79 1.08 -6.06
C HIS A 122 -3.34 2.49 -5.88
N TYR A 123 -2.73 3.49 -6.52
CA TYR A 123 -3.08 4.90 -6.34
C TYR A 123 -4.56 5.18 -6.62
N ASP A 124 -5.04 4.84 -7.82
CA ASP A 124 -6.42 5.13 -8.24
C ASP A 124 -7.43 4.37 -7.37
N ALA A 125 -7.18 3.07 -7.14
CA ALA A 125 -8.06 2.23 -6.34
C ALA A 125 -8.16 2.72 -4.88
N ILE A 126 -7.08 3.24 -4.31
CA ILE A 126 -7.12 3.84 -2.96
C ILE A 126 -7.79 5.21 -3.01
N ALA A 127 -7.55 6.04 -4.04
CA ALA A 127 -8.16 7.36 -4.17
C ALA A 127 -9.70 7.33 -4.19
N GLU A 128 -10.31 6.24 -4.68
CA GLU A 128 -11.77 6.03 -4.63
C GLU A 128 -12.31 5.70 -3.23
N ILE A 129 -11.44 5.29 -2.31
CA ILE A 129 -11.80 4.84 -0.95
C ILE A 129 -11.60 5.94 0.11
N VAL A 130 -10.55 6.76 -0.02
CA VAL A 130 -10.09 7.70 1.05
C VAL A 130 -10.67 9.10 0.92
#